data_AF-A0A562IBX4-F1
#
_entry.id   AF-A0A562IBX4-F1
#
_cell.length_a   1.000
_cell.length_b   1.000
_cell.length_c   1.000
_cell.angle_alpha   90.00
_cell.angle_beta   90.00
_cell.angle_gamma   90.00
#
_symmetry.space_group_name_H-M   'P 1'
#
loop_
_entity.id
_entity.type
_entity.pdbx_description
1 polymer ?
#
loop_
_entity_poly.entity_id
_entity_poly.type
_entity_poly.pdbx_seq_one_letter_code
_entity_poly.pdbx_strand_id
1 'polypeptide(L)'
;MRPPHGGVPGRVGLAFLAYAAVRPDVTAQLRGDTARLVRYVADLVRAGQGAATGRSRVDPEAAAAGLLATMEGLGIYLLNGHLTPEQALAALDAQLSLIFERHP
;
A
#
# COMPACT_ATOMS: atom_id res chain seq x y z
N MET A 1 12.07 8.59 28.48
CA MET A 1 12.01 7.89 27.17
C MET A 1 10.59 8.06 26.63
N ARG A 2 10.39 8.91 25.62
CA ARG A 2 9.08 9.25 25.06
C ARG A 2 8.79 8.28 23.91
N PRO A 3 7.63 7.59 23.85
CA PRO A 3 7.35 6.62 22.80
C PRO A 3 7.39 7.30 21.42
N PRO A 4 7.81 6.59 20.35
CA PRO A 4 7.83 7.14 19.00
C PRO A 4 6.41 7.49 18.55
N HIS A 5 6.19 8.76 18.17
CA HIS A 5 4.87 9.35 17.86
C HIS A 5 4.20 8.82 16.59
N GLY A 6 4.73 7.76 15.97
CA GLY A 6 4.17 7.14 14.77
C GLY A 6 3.17 6.00 15.02
N GLY A 7 3.12 5.44 16.23
CA GLY A 7 2.39 4.18 16.49
C GLY A 7 0.88 4.34 16.75
N VAL A 8 0.45 5.44 17.38
CA VAL A 8 -0.95 5.60 17.82
C VAL A 8 -1.92 5.77 16.64
N PRO A 9 -1.65 6.63 15.64
CA PRO A 9 -2.56 6.77 14.48
C PRO A 9 -2.68 5.48 13.66
N GLY A 10 -1.58 4.75 13.49
CA GLY A 10 -1.58 3.48 12.74
C GLY A 10 -2.44 2.40 13.39
N ARG A 11 -2.34 2.23 14.72
CA ARG A 11 -3.18 1.26 15.46
C ARG A 11 -4.65 1.66 15.47
N VAL A 12 -4.96 2.96 15.52
CA VAL A 12 -6.34 3.46 15.39
C VAL A 12 -6.90 3.15 14.00
N GLY A 13 -6.12 3.37 12.94
CA GLY A 13 -6.51 3.01 11.58
C GLY A 13 -6.82 1.51 11.44
N LEU A 14 -5.95 0.65 11.98
CA LEU A 14 -6.17 -0.80 11.97
C LEU A 14 -7.45 -1.22 12.73
N ALA A 15 -7.68 -0.65 13.91
CA ALA A 15 -8.89 -0.91 14.68
C ALA A 15 -10.16 -0.46 13.93
N PHE A 16 -10.09 0.69 13.25
CA PHE A 16 -11.18 1.18 12.40
C PHE A 16 -11.49 0.25 11.22
N LEU A 17 -10.46 -0.27 10.54
CA LEU A 17 -10.64 -1.25 9.46
C LEU A 17 -11.29 -2.54 9.97
N ALA A 18 -10.86 -3.06 11.12
CA ALA A 18 -11.48 -4.24 11.75
C ALA A 18 -12.96 -3.98 12.14
N TYR A 19 -13.25 -2.80 12.68
CA TYR A 19 -14.61 -2.36 12.98
C TYR A 19 -15.49 -2.26 11.72
N ALA A 20 -14.95 -1.69 10.64
CA ALA A 20 -15.68 -1.49 9.40
C ALA A 20 -15.95 -2.80 8.64
N ALA A 21 -15.10 -3.81 8.81
CA ALA A 21 -15.28 -5.13 8.20
C ALA A 21 -16.55 -5.86 8.69
N VAL A 22 -17.06 -5.51 9.88
CA VAL A 22 -18.29 -6.10 10.45
C VAL A 22 -19.52 -5.18 10.33
N ARG A 23 -19.41 -4.05 9.62
CA ARG A 23 -20.48 -3.05 9.46
C ARG A 23 -20.74 -2.71 7.99
N PRO A 24 -21.77 -3.32 7.36
CA PRO A 24 -22.00 -3.23 5.90
C PRO A 24 -22.15 -1.82 5.35
N ASP A 25 -22.76 -0.92 6.13
CA ASP A 25 -22.95 0.50 5.84
C ASP A 25 -21.60 1.24 5.72
N VAL A 26 -20.68 0.96 6.64
CA VAL A 26 -19.32 1.52 6.64
C VAL A 26 -18.48 0.89 5.53
N THR A 27 -18.62 -0.42 5.30
CA THR A 27 -17.87 -1.13 4.25
C THR A 27 -18.21 -0.61 2.85
N ALA A 28 -19.47 -0.22 2.59
CA ALA A 28 -19.88 0.27 1.28
C ALA A 28 -19.16 1.58 0.89
N GLN A 29 -19.07 2.52 1.83
CA GLN A 29 -18.32 3.76 1.61
C GLN A 29 -16.83 3.48 1.43
N LEU A 30 -16.24 2.63 2.27
CA LEU A 30 -14.83 2.26 2.17
C LEU A 30 -14.49 1.60 0.84
N ARG A 31 -15.35 0.71 0.30
CA ARG A 31 -15.14 0.14 -1.04
C ARG A 31 -15.04 1.22 -2.11
N GLY A 32 -15.87 2.26 -2.03
CA GLY A 32 -15.83 3.41 -2.94
C GLY A 32 -14.54 4.23 -2.82
N ASP A 33 -14.09 4.48 -1.59
CA ASP A 33 -12.84 5.17 -1.30
C ASP A 33 -11.61 4.38 -1.76
N THR A 34 -11.55 3.08 -1.43
CA THR A 34 -10.49 2.18 -1.89
C THR A 34 -10.45 2.10 -3.41
N ALA A 35 -11.59 2.01 -4.09
CA ALA A 35 -11.63 2.00 -5.55
C ALA A 35 -11.10 3.32 -6.17
N ARG A 36 -11.36 4.47 -5.53
CA ARG A 36 -10.76 5.76 -5.94
C ARG A 36 -9.25 5.76 -5.74
N LEU A 37 -8.78 5.26 -4.59
CA LEU A 37 -7.35 5.18 -4.30
C LEU A 37 -6.62 4.25 -5.26
N VAL A 38 -7.18 3.08 -5.56
CA VAL A 38 -6.63 2.14 -6.56
C VAL A 38 -6.49 2.80 -7.93
N ARG A 39 -7.53 3.50 -8.41
CA ARG A 39 -7.46 4.21 -9.70
C ARG A 39 -6.38 5.29 -9.71
N TYR A 40 -6.32 6.09 -8.64
CA TYR A 40 -5.28 7.13 -8.52
C TYR A 40 -3.88 6.54 -8.58
N VAL A 41 -3.61 5.44 -7.86
CA VAL A 41 -2.32 4.76 -7.89
C VAL A 41 -2.05 4.13 -9.26
N ALA A 42 -3.07 3.58 -9.93
CA ALA A 42 -2.93 3.04 -11.29
C ALA A 42 -2.53 4.12 -12.30
N ASP A 43 -3.06 5.34 -12.18
CA ASP A 43 -2.65 6.48 -13.00
C ASP A 43 -1.18 6.86 -12.76
N LEU A 44 -0.71 6.82 -11.52
CA LEU A 44 0.71 7.01 -11.18
C LEU A 44 1.60 5.92 -11.77
N VAL A 45 1.18 4.65 -11.69
CA VAL A 45 1.90 3.51 -12.28
C VAL A 45 2.01 3.69 -13.80
N ARG A 46 0.90 4.03 -14.46
CA ARG A 46 0.86 4.27 -15.91
C ARG A 46 1.79 5.40 -16.33
N ALA A 47 1.79 6.50 -15.58
CA ALA A 47 2.71 7.62 -15.82
C ALA A 47 4.19 7.20 -15.67
N GLY A 48 4.51 6.43 -14.63
CA GLY A 48 5.86 5.92 -14.41
C GLY A 48 6.32 4.93 -15.48
N GLN A 49 5.42 4.06 -15.95
CA GLN A 49 5.71 3.12 -17.06
C GLN A 49 5.94 3.85 -18.39
N GLY A 50 5.18 4.92 -18.67
CA GLY A 50 5.38 5.73 -19.89
C GLY A 50 6.74 6.46 -19.94
N ALA A 51 7.34 6.72 -18.78
CA ALA A 51 8.69 7.30 -18.67
C ALA A 51 9.81 6.24 -18.70
N ALA A 52 9.48 4.97 -18.52
CA ALA A 52 10.46 3.89 -18.55
C ALA A 52 10.84 3.55 -20.01
N THR A 53 12.13 3.33 -20.25
CA THR A 53 12.65 2.91 -21.57
C THR A 53 12.33 1.45 -21.89
N GLY A 54 11.89 0.69 -20.88
CA GLY A 54 11.42 -0.70 -20.98
C GLY A 54 9.90 -0.78 -21.11
N ARG A 55 9.43 -1.79 -21.83
CA ARG A 55 8.00 -2.05 -22.08
C ARG A 55 7.42 -2.84 -20.90
N SER A 56 7.33 -2.20 -19.72
CA SER A 56 6.76 -2.83 -18.52
C SER A 56 5.37 -3.39 -18.85
N ARG A 57 5.22 -4.71 -18.69
CA ARG A 57 4.03 -5.49 -19.11
C ARG A 57 2.95 -5.62 -18.03
N VAL A 58 3.14 -4.99 -16.88
CA VAL A 58 2.21 -5.14 -15.76
C VAL A 58 0.99 -4.26 -15.96
N ASP A 59 -0.20 -4.85 -15.77
CA ASP A 59 -1.47 -4.12 -15.75
C ASP A 59 -1.46 -3.08 -14.60
N PRO A 60 -1.60 -1.76 -14.90
CA PRO A 60 -1.50 -0.71 -13.89
C PRO A 60 -2.51 -0.86 -12.75
N GLU A 61 -3.72 -1.29 -13.07
CA GLU A 61 -4.81 -1.49 -12.11
C GLU A 61 -4.50 -2.66 -11.16
N ALA A 62 -4.07 -3.81 -11.69
CA ALA A 62 -3.63 -4.92 -10.86
C ALA A 62 -2.38 -4.58 -10.02
N ALA A 63 -1.42 -3.86 -10.59
CA ALA A 63 -0.21 -3.41 -9.89
C ALA A 63 -0.55 -2.45 -8.74
N ALA A 64 -1.48 -1.51 -8.95
CA ALA A 64 -1.94 -0.58 -7.94
C ALA A 64 -2.65 -1.28 -6.78
N ALA A 65 -3.55 -2.22 -7.09
CA ALA A 65 -4.23 -3.02 -6.06
C ALA A 65 -3.23 -3.85 -5.24
N GLY A 66 -2.27 -4.50 -5.91
CA GLY A 66 -1.22 -5.26 -5.25
C GLY A 66 -0.31 -4.39 -4.38
N LEU A 67 0.08 -3.20 -4.85
CA LEU A 67 0.91 -2.27 -4.09
C LEU A 67 0.22 -1.79 -2.81
N LEU A 68 -1.05 -1.42 -2.89
CA LEU A 68 -1.83 -0.99 -1.73
C LEU A 68 -1.99 -2.13 -0.71
N ALA A 69 -2.32 -3.35 -1.17
CA ALA A 69 -2.40 -4.52 -0.30
C ALA A 69 -1.06 -4.81 0.40
N THR A 70 0.06 -4.68 -0.32
CA THR A 70 1.40 -4.82 0.26
C THR A 70 1.66 -3.74 1.32
N MET A 71 1.34 -2.47 1.04
CA MET A 71 1.51 -1.38 2.02
C MET A 71 0.69 -1.62 3.30
N GLU A 72 -0.55 -2.08 3.18
CA GLU A 72 -1.40 -2.43 4.33
C GLU A 72 -0.80 -3.59 5.13
N GLY A 73 -0.37 -4.67 4.47
CA GLY A 73 0.28 -5.81 5.12
C GLY A 73 1.59 -5.43 5.82
N LEU A 74 2.43 -4.62 5.17
CA LEU A 74 3.66 -4.08 5.77
C LEU A 74 3.36 -3.21 6.99
N GLY A 75 2.30 -2.40 6.94
CA GLY A 75 1.82 -1.62 8.08
C GLY A 75 1.45 -2.50 9.28
N ILE A 76 0.77 -3.63 9.04
CA ILE A 76 0.43 -4.60 10.09
C ILE A 76 1.70 -5.21 10.70
N TYR A 77 2.67 -5.64 9.89
CA TYR A 77 3.91 -6.21 10.41
C TYR A 77 4.77 -5.20 11.17
N LEU A 78 4.85 -3.95 10.70
CA LEU A 78 5.55 -2.86 11.37
C LEU A 78 4.91 -2.54 12.74
N LEU A 79 3.59 -2.38 12.79
CA LEU A 79 2.88 -2.06 14.02
C LEU A 79 2.97 -3.19 15.07
N ASN A 80 3.07 -4.44 14.62
CA ASN A 80 3.27 -5.58 15.50
C ASN A 80 4.74 -5.84 15.86
N GLY A 81 5.68 -5.06 15.32
CA GLY A 81 7.12 -5.22 15.60
C GLY A 81 7.77 -6.43 14.90
N HIS A 82 7.10 -7.01 13.91
CA HIS A 82 7.65 -8.12 13.10
C HIS A 82 8.65 -7.63 12.06
N LEU A 83 8.53 -6.37 11.62
CA LEU A 83 9.49 -5.71 10.72
C LEU A 83 9.99 -4.42 11.37
N THR A 84 11.25 -4.09 11.11
CA THR A 84 11.76 -2.73 11.32
C THR A 84 11.28 -1.80 10.19
N PRO A 85 11.29 -0.47 10.40
CA PRO A 85 10.99 0.48 9.33
C PRO A 85 11.83 0.27 8.07
N GLU A 86 13.12 -0.05 8.25
CA GLU A 86 14.07 -0.27 7.15
C GLU A 86 13.71 -1.53 6.35
N GLN A 87 13.32 -2.61 7.03
CA GLN A 87 12.87 -3.84 6.37
C GLN A 87 11.56 -3.63 5.59
N ALA A 88 10.63 -2.85 6.14
CA ALA A 88 9.38 -2.53 5.47
C ALA A 88 9.62 -1.66 4.21
N LEU A 89 10.50 -0.66 4.29
CA LEU A 89 10.89 0.15 3.13
C LEU A 89 11.60 -0.69 2.07
N ALA A 90 12.53 -1.56 2.46
CA ALA A 90 13.23 -2.43 1.51
C ALA A 90 12.26 -3.37 0.77
N ALA A 91 11.24 -3.89 1.46
CA ALA A 91 10.20 -4.70 0.83
C ALA A 91 9.32 -3.90 -0.16
N LEU A 92 8.98 -2.66 0.20
CA LEU A 92 8.25 -1.75 -0.69
C LEU A 92 9.08 -1.41 -1.94
N ASP A 93 10.36 -1.09 -1.76
CA ASP A 93 11.28 -0.79 -2.86
C ASP A 93 11.44 -1.98 -3.81
N ALA A 94 11.58 -3.20 -3.28
CA ALA A 94 11.62 -4.41 -4.08
C ALA A 94 10.35 -4.57 -4.95
N GLN A 95 9.17 -4.28 -4.39
CA GLN A 95 7.91 -4.34 -5.14
C GLN A 95 7.85 -3.26 -6.23
N LEU A 96 8.32 -2.05 -5.95
CA LEU A 96 8.39 -0.97 -6.95
C LEU A 96 9.38 -1.31 -8.07
N SER A 97 10.51 -1.95 -7.76
CA SER A 97 11.46 -2.42 -8.78
C SER A 97 10.85 -3.46 -9.72
N LEU A 98 10.02 -4.38 -9.21
CA LEU A 98 9.29 -5.34 -10.05
C LEU A 98 8.28 -4.66 -10.97
N ILE A 99 7.54 -3.65 -10.49
CA ILE A 99 6.55 -2.93 -11.29
C ILE A 99 7.21 -2.14 -12.43
N PHE A 100 8.34 -1.49 -12.13
CA PHE A 100 9.02 -0.58 -13.07
C PHE A 100 10.21 -1.21 -13.80
N GLU A 101 10.46 -2.52 -13.62
CA GLU A 101 11.62 -3.24 -14.18
C GLU A 101 12.95 -2.50 -13.91
N ARG A 102 13.05 -1.81 -12.77
CA ARG A 102 14.29 -1.16 -12.34
C ARG A 102 15.19 -2.22 -11.72
N HIS A 103 16.03 -2.82 -12.55
CA HIS A 103 17.15 -3.61 -12.06
C HIS A 103 18.15 -2.69 -11.31
N PRO A 104 18.79 -3.18 -10.23
CA PRO A 104 19.82 -2.42 -9.52
C PRO A 104 21.00 -2.06 -10.42
#